data_AF-A0A8M8VCP3-F1
#
_entry.id   AF-A0A8M8VCP3-F1
#
_cell.length_a   1.000
_cell.length_b   1.000
_cell.length_c   1.000
_cell.angle_alpha   90.00
_cell.angle_beta   90.00
_cell.angle_gamma   90.00
#
_symmetry.space_group_name_H-M   'P 1'
#
loop_
_entity.id
_entity.type
_entity.pdbx_description
1 polymer ?
#
loop_
_entity_poly.entity_id
_entity_poly.type
_entity_poly.pdbx_seq_one_letter_code
_entity_poly.pdbx_strand_id
1 'polypeptide(L)'
;MTGQNAIYSSNTPKLEIAIHSIAFDGVTNYILCDKKYKAYVRAAAMTVPAKVVEVYLDLRRLAEEQVRGFTEPTSDKLLPDLHPLEQHVFTLVLDLNETLIYSDWKRDRGWRTFKRPGVDAFLEHLAQFYEIVVYSDQLNMYVDPVAERLDPKHCIRYRLSRGATRYIDGKHYRDLSMLNRDPAKILYISGHALESSLQPENCVPVKAWQGEADDTALLDLIPFLEYVAKHRPADIRTVLASYQGRDIAKEFVERSKEHQRRMQEQKQQGRLWRR
;
A
#
# COMPACT_ATOMS: atom_id res chain seq x y z
N MET A 1 -27.58 41.96 -49.16
CA MET A 1 -28.57 41.94 -48.07
C MET A 1 -28.74 40.50 -47.60
N THR A 2 -28.60 40.27 -46.28
CA THR A 2 -29.17 39.18 -45.45
C THR A 2 -28.87 37.72 -45.84
N GLY A 3 -28.39 36.81 -44.99
CA GLY A 3 -28.22 36.80 -43.53
C GLY A 3 -27.58 35.48 -43.09
N GLN A 4 -27.13 35.44 -41.84
CA GLN A 4 -26.48 34.32 -41.14
C GLN A 4 -27.38 33.07 -41.01
N ASN A 5 -26.77 31.88 -40.89
CA ASN A 5 -26.97 31.01 -39.72
C ASN A 5 -25.96 29.85 -39.69
N ALA A 6 -25.08 29.91 -38.70
CA ALA A 6 -24.34 28.77 -38.18
C ALA A 6 -25.21 28.07 -37.11
N ILE A 7 -25.24 26.74 -37.10
CA ILE A 7 -25.73 25.97 -35.94
C ILE A 7 -24.69 24.91 -35.58
N TYR A 8 -24.34 24.92 -34.30
CA TYR A 8 -23.32 24.18 -33.61
C TYR A 8 -23.53 22.65 -33.57
N SER A 9 -22.39 21.97 -33.67
CA SER A 9 -22.06 20.67 -33.08
C SER A 9 -22.54 20.53 -31.62
N SER A 10 -23.12 19.39 -31.24
CA SER A 10 -23.22 19.01 -29.82
C SER A 10 -23.35 17.50 -29.53
N ASN A 11 -22.44 17.02 -28.67
CA ASN A 11 -22.69 16.15 -27.51
C ASN A 11 -23.08 14.65 -27.67
N THR A 12 -22.56 13.94 -28.66
CA THR A 12 -22.63 12.47 -28.66
C THR A 12 -21.75 11.71 -27.63
N PRO A 13 -20.59 12.20 -27.12
CA PRO A 13 -19.75 11.39 -26.23
C PRO A 13 -20.18 11.37 -24.74
N LYS A 14 -21.10 12.25 -24.31
CA LYS A 14 -21.50 12.36 -22.88
C LYS A 14 -22.57 11.33 -22.46
N LEU A 15 -23.43 10.88 -23.37
CA LEU A 15 -24.46 9.87 -23.08
C LEU A 15 -23.88 8.45 -22.96
N GLU A 16 -22.85 8.10 -23.73
CA GLU A 16 -22.22 6.77 -23.65
C GLU A 16 -21.53 6.54 -22.30
N ILE A 17 -20.95 7.59 -21.72
CA ILE A 17 -20.31 7.55 -20.38
C ILE A 17 -21.34 7.30 -19.28
N ALA A 18 -22.53 7.91 -19.37
CA ALA A 18 -23.61 7.73 -18.40
C ALA A 18 -24.19 6.30 -18.42
N ILE A 19 -24.31 5.70 -19.60
CA ILE A 19 -24.78 4.30 -19.74
C ILE A 19 -23.74 3.32 -19.16
N HIS A 20 -22.45 3.61 -19.30
CA HIS A 20 -21.39 2.81 -18.70
C HIS A 20 -21.32 2.92 -17.17
N SER A 21 -21.62 4.08 -16.58
CA SER A 21 -21.55 4.27 -15.12
C SER A 21 -22.74 3.69 -14.35
N ILE A 22 -23.89 3.47 -15.02
CA ILE A 22 -25.05 2.74 -14.47
C ILE A 22 -24.79 1.23 -14.40
N ALA A 23 -23.80 0.70 -15.13
CA ALA A 23 -23.55 -0.73 -15.29
C ALA A 23 -22.48 -1.31 -14.33
N PHE A 24 -22.00 -0.55 -13.34
CA PHE A 24 -20.84 -0.91 -12.51
C PHE A 24 -21.17 -1.19 -11.04
N ASP A 25 -22.31 -1.84 -10.77
CA ASP A 25 -22.57 -2.50 -9.49
C ASP A 25 -22.58 -4.02 -9.71
N GLY A 26 -21.82 -4.76 -8.90
CA GLY A 26 -21.56 -6.20 -9.02
C GLY A 26 -22.80 -7.12 -9.02
N VAL A 27 -24.00 -6.56 -8.80
CA VAL A 27 -25.29 -7.26 -8.95
C VAL A 27 -25.72 -7.37 -10.41
N THR A 28 -25.21 -6.51 -11.31
CA THR A 28 -25.68 -6.42 -12.71
C THR A 28 -24.94 -7.30 -13.71
N ASN A 29 -23.82 -7.93 -13.34
CA ASN A 29 -23.10 -8.83 -14.24
C ASN A 29 -23.88 -10.11 -14.61
N TYR A 30 -24.90 -10.49 -13.82
CA TYR A 30 -25.82 -11.58 -14.16
C TYR A 30 -27.01 -11.14 -15.05
N ILE A 31 -27.30 -9.84 -15.14
CA ILE A 31 -28.51 -9.31 -15.80
C ILE A 31 -28.18 -8.70 -17.18
N LEU A 32 -26.93 -8.27 -17.42
CA LEU A 32 -26.48 -7.60 -18.66
C LEU A 32 -26.34 -8.52 -19.90
N CYS A 33 -26.72 -9.79 -19.81
CA CYS A 33 -26.68 -10.75 -20.92
C CYS A 33 -27.93 -10.67 -21.83
N ASP A 34 -29.03 -10.05 -21.39
CA ASP A 34 -30.25 -9.92 -22.20
C ASP A 34 -30.25 -8.63 -23.05
N LYS A 35 -30.18 -8.80 -24.38
CA LYS A 35 -30.23 -7.71 -25.37
C LYS A 35 -31.52 -6.88 -25.24
N LYS A 36 -32.63 -7.46 -24.79
CA LYS A 36 -33.91 -6.74 -24.60
C LYS A 36 -33.85 -5.78 -23.43
N TYR A 37 -33.18 -6.16 -22.34
CA TYR A 37 -33.02 -5.29 -21.17
C TYR A 37 -32.11 -4.10 -21.47
N LYS A 38 -31.01 -4.31 -22.22
CA LYS A 38 -30.16 -3.22 -22.73
C LYS A 38 -30.92 -2.24 -23.62
N ALA A 39 -31.84 -2.72 -24.47
CA ALA A 39 -32.67 -1.86 -25.31
C ALA A 39 -33.68 -1.05 -24.48
N TYR A 40 -34.27 -1.66 -23.44
CA TYR A 40 -35.21 -0.99 -22.54
C TYR A 40 -34.54 0.10 -21.70
N VAL A 41 -33.37 -0.20 -21.11
CA VAL A 41 -32.58 0.80 -20.34
C VAL A 41 -32.12 1.95 -21.24
N ARG A 42 -31.70 1.66 -22.48
CA ARG A 42 -31.38 2.71 -23.47
C ARG A 42 -32.60 3.55 -23.84
N ALA A 43 -33.76 2.93 -24.07
CA ALA A 43 -34.98 3.65 -24.40
C ALA A 43 -35.44 4.56 -23.24
N ALA A 44 -35.39 4.05 -22.00
CA ALA A 44 -35.70 4.80 -20.80
C ALA A 44 -34.73 5.98 -20.60
N ALA A 45 -33.41 5.78 -20.81
CA ALA A 45 -32.41 6.84 -20.75
C ALA A 45 -32.62 7.93 -21.82
N MET A 46 -33.12 7.57 -23.00
CA MET A 46 -33.43 8.50 -24.10
C MET A 46 -34.73 9.29 -23.90
N THR A 47 -35.60 8.86 -22.98
CA THR A 47 -36.86 9.56 -22.63
C THR A 47 -36.72 10.55 -21.48
N VAL A 48 -35.60 10.55 -20.76
CA VAL A 48 -35.35 11.50 -19.68
C VAL A 48 -34.89 12.84 -20.30
N PRO A 49 -35.51 13.98 -19.98
CA PRO A 49 -35.05 15.27 -20.48
C PRO A 49 -33.59 15.52 -20.13
N ALA A 50 -32.79 16.05 -21.06
CA ALA A 50 -31.36 16.30 -20.85
C ALA A 50 -31.06 17.10 -19.58
N LYS A 51 -31.92 18.07 -19.22
CA LYS A 51 -31.82 18.82 -17.96
C LYS A 51 -31.92 17.96 -16.70
N VAL A 52 -32.74 16.91 -16.71
CA VAL A 52 -32.88 16.00 -15.56
C VAL A 52 -31.64 15.12 -15.44
N VAL A 53 -31.06 14.70 -16.57
CA VAL A 53 -29.78 13.99 -16.59
C VAL A 53 -28.65 14.88 -16.08
N GLU A 54 -28.59 16.15 -16.51
CA GLU A 54 -27.61 17.13 -15.99
C GLU A 54 -27.76 17.33 -14.48
N VAL A 55 -28.99 17.55 -13.99
CA VAL A 55 -29.25 17.68 -12.54
C VAL A 55 -28.85 16.42 -11.77
N TYR A 56 -29.12 15.22 -12.30
CA TYR A 56 -28.68 13.96 -11.69
C TYR A 56 -27.16 13.83 -11.65
N LEU A 57 -26.46 14.16 -12.75
CA LEU A 57 -25.00 14.12 -12.82
C LEU A 57 -24.36 15.14 -11.86
N ASP A 58 -24.93 16.34 -11.74
CA ASP A 58 -24.47 17.35 -10.78
C ASP A 58 -24.70 16.90 -9.33
N LEU A 59 -25.89 16.35 -9.01
CA LEU A 59 -26.19 15.83 -7.68
C LEU A 59 -25.28 14.66 -7.33
N ARG A 60 -25.00 13.78 -8.29
CA ARG A 60 -24.06 12.66 -8.15
C ARG A 60 -22.65 13.17 -7.90
N ARG A 61 -22.15 14.15 -8.67
CA ARG A 61 -20.82 14.74 -8.45
C ARG A 61 -20.72 15.35 -7.04
N LEU A 62 -21.74 16.08 -6.60
CA LEU A 62 -21.75 16.66 -5.25
C LEU A 62 -21.72 15.59 -4.15
N ALA A 63 -22.50 14.52 -4.32
CA ALA A 63 -22.48 13.38 -3.40
C ALA A 63 -21.11 12.68 -3.41
N GLU A 64 -20.52 12.45 -4.58
CA GLU A 64 -19.18 11.87 -4.74
C GLU A 64 -18.11 12.76 -4.10
N GLU A 65 -18.15 14.09 -4.29
CA GLU A 65 -17.22 15.05 -3.69
C GLU A 65 -17.33 15.05 -2.16
N GLN A 66 -18.54 14.99 -1.61
CA GLN A 66 -18.75 14.88 -0.18
C GLN A 66 -18.19 13.57 0.38
N VAL A 67 -18.42 12.44 -0.30
CA VAL A 67 -17.90 11.13 0.11
C VAL A 67 -16.37 11.10 0.02
N ARG A 68 -15.79 11.67 -1.05
CA ARG A 68 -14.35 11.66 -1.31
C ARG A 68 -13.54 12.25 -0.15
N GLY A 69 -14.05 13.30 0.50
CA GLY A 69 -13.39 13.90 1.66
C GLY A 69 -13.27 12.98 2.88
N PHE A 70 -14.05 11.90 2.95
CA PHE A 70 -14.00 10.91 4.03
C PHE A 70 -13.34 9.60 3.60
N THR A 71 -13.31 9.29 2.30
CA THR A 71 -12.85 7.99 1.79
C THR A 71 -11.48 8.00 1.16
N GLU A 72 -11.09 9.08 0.48
CA GLU A 72 -9.81 9.18 -0.22
C GLU A 72 -8.74 9.86 0.66
N PRO A 73 -7.45 9.57 0.41
CA PRO A 73 -6.36 10.27 1.07
C PRO A 73 -6.40 11.78 0.82
N THR A 74 -5.84 12.54 1.76
CA THR A 74 -5.79 14.02 1.69
C THR A 74 -5.04 14.56 0.45
N SER A 75 -4.19 13.76 -0.19
CA SER A 75 -3.37 14.15 -1.33
C SER A 75 -3.21 13.02 -2.34
N ASP A 76 -3.15 13.36 -3.64
CA ASP A 76 -2.83 12.42 -4.72
C ASP A 76 -1.39 11.90 -4.64
N LYS A 77 -0.49 12.70 -4.07
CA LYS A 77 0.90 12.33 -3.77
C LYS A 77 1.14 12.46 -2.28
N LEU A 78 1.34 11.34 -1.60
CA LEU A 78 1.54 11.31 -0.14
C LEU A 78 2.95 11.74 0.27
N LEU A 79 3.95 11.50 -0.60
CA LEU A 79 5.33 11.87 -0.34
C LEU A 79 5.85 12.83 -1.42
N PRO A 80 6.78 13.74 -1.07
CA PRO A 80 7.43 14.62 -2.04
C PRO A 80 8.29 13.82 -3.03
N ASP A 81 8.65 14.47 -4.14
CA ASP A 81 9.54 13.88 -5.14
C ASP A 81 10.93 13.60 -4.53
N LEU A 82 11.50 12.44 -4.88
CA LEU A 82 12.86 12.08 -4.47
C LEU A 82 13.89 12.94 -5.21
N HIS A 83 15.00 13.26 -4.52
CA HIS A 83 16.14 13.86 -5.17
C HIS A 83 16.67 12.89 -6.26
N PRO A 84 17.13 13.36 -7.44
CA PRO A 84 17.59 12.49 -8.52
C PRO A 84 18.64 11.45 -8.11
N LEU A 85 19.50 11.79 -7.14
CA LEU A 85 20.52 10.89 -6.60
C LEU A 85 19.94 9.75 -5.73
N GLU A 86 18.73 9.91 -5.20
CA GLU A 86 18.09 8.97 -4.26
C GLU A 86 17.05 8.05 -4.94
N GLN A 87 16.77 8.21 -6.25
CA GLN A 87 15.76 7.41 -6.96
C GLN A 87 16.03 5.89 -7.01
N HIS A 88 17.25 5.48 -6.64
CA HIS A 88 17.66 4.09 -6.57
C HIS A 88 17.44 3.46 -5.18
N VAL A 89 17.07 4.27 -4.18
CA VAL A 89 16.85 3.83 -2.80
C VAL A 89 15.49 3.12 -2.72
N PHE A 90 15.43 2.03 -1.96
CA PHE A 90 14.18 1.34 -1.68
C PHE A 90 13.42 2.06 -0.56
N THR A 91 12.10 2.07 -0.64
CA THR A 91 11.24 2.64 0.40
C THR A 91 10.73 1.50 1.28
N LEU A 92 11.04 1.58 2.58
CA LEU A 92 10.59 0.65 3.60
C LEU A 92 9.43 1.28 4.37
N VAL A 93 8.22 0.81 4.09
CA VAL A 93 7.00 1.27 4.72
C VAL A 93 6.72 0.37 5.93
N LEU A 94 6.57 0.98 7.11
CA LEU A 94 6.35 0.28 8.37
C LEU A 94 5.00 0.70 8.96
N ASP A 95 4.15 -0.26 9.31
CA ASP A 95 3.01 0.04 10.16
C ASP A 95 3.47 0.26 11.61
N LEU A 96 2.67 0.97 12.40
CA LEU A 96 3.04 1.32 13.77
C LEU A 96 2.51 0.27 14.77
N ASN A 97 1.19 0.11 14.83
CA ASN A 97 0.53 -0.75 15.82
C ASN A 97 0.75 -2.24 15.51
N GLU A 98 1.01 -3.02 16.55
CA GLU A 98 1.30 -4.47 16.49
C GLU A 98 2.47 -4.83 15.56
N THR A 99 3.29 -3.84 15.20
CA THR A 99 4.42 -3.98 14.28
C THR A 99 5.69 -3.42 14.91
N LEU A 100 5.71 -2.12 15.25
CA LEU A 100 6.82 -1.46 15.94
C LEU A 100 6.54 -1.26 17.44
N ILE A 101 5.27 -1.09 17.78
CA ILE A 101 4.78 -0.87 19.13
C ILE A 101 3.52 -1.70 19.38
N TYR A 102 3.15 -1.81 20.64
CA TYR A 102 1.87 -2.38 21.06
C TYR A 102 1.29 -1.49 22.15
N SER A 103 0.02 -1.14 22.05
CA SER A 103 -0.67 -0.33 23.06
C SER A 103 -1.82 -1.11 23.67
N ASP A 104 -1.87 -1.16 25.00
CA ASP A 104 -2.98 -1.75 25.73
C ASP A 104 -3.60 -0.75 26.71
N TRP A 105 -4.84 -1.04 27.11
CA TRP A 105 -5.50 -0.32 28.19
C TRP A 105 -5.79 -1.29 29.32
N LYS A 106 -5.45 -0.92 30.55
CA LYS A 106 -5.90 -1.62 31.75
C LYS A 106 -6.52 -0.64 32.72
N ARG A 107 -7.52 -1.10 33.48
CA ARG A 107 -8.32 -0.26 34.41
C ARG A 107 -7.48 0.46 35.46
N ASP A 108 -6.42 -0.18 35.93
CA ASP A 108 -5.52 0.29 36.98
C ASP A 108 -4.51 1.33 36.49
N ARG A 109 -4.08 1.26 35.22
CA ARG A 109 -2.95 2.05 34.69
C ARG A 109 -3.26 2.90 33.47
N GLY A 110 -4.47 2.78 32.92
CA GLY A 110 -4.87 3.44 31.69
C GLY A 110 -4.19 2.87 30.44
N TRP A 111 -4.10 3.70 29.40
CA TRP A 111 -3.38 3.39 28.16
C TRP A 111 -1.88 3.35 28.41
N ARG A 112 -1.21 2.32 27.92
CA ARG A 112 0.25 2.23 27.86
C ARG A 112 0.71 1.72 26.52
N THR A 113 1.81 2.30 26.04
CA THR A 113 2.46 1.93 24.79
C THR A 113 3.80 1.27 25.10
N PHE A 114 4.02 0.10 24.52
CA PHE A 114 5.21 -0.70 24.64
C PHE A 114 5.96 -0.69 23.32
N LYS A 115 7.28 -0.75 23.40
CA LYS A 115 8.17 -0.76 22.25
C LYS A 115 8.57 -2.20 21.93
N ARG A 116 8.46 -2.61 20.66
CA ARG A 116 8.82 -3.96 20.25
C ARG A 116 10.32 -4.20 20.46
N PRO A 117 10.75 -5.34 21.03
CA PRO A 117 12.16 -5.65 21.17
C PRO A 117 12.90 -5.53 19.83
N GLY A 118 14.08 -4.91 19.86
CA GLY A 118 14.93 -4.75 18.69
C GLY A 118 14.55 -3.61 17.72
N VAL A 119 13.46 -2.87 17.94
CA VAL A 119 13.04 -1.82 17.00
C VAL A 119 14.07 -0.71 16.81
N ASP A 120 14.78 -0.29 17.85
CA ASP A 120 15.80 0.77 17.72
C ASP A 120 16.92 0.29 16.78
N ALA A 121 17.43 -0.93 17.03
CA ALA A 121 18.47 -1.53 16.19
C ALA A 121 17.99 -1.76 14.75
N PHE A 122 16.72 -2.16 14.58
CA PHE A 122 16.09 -2.34 13.28
C PHE A 122 16.05 -1.02 12.49
N LEU A 123 15.54 0.06 13.11
CA LEU A 123 15.45 1.37 12.47
C LEU A 123 16.83 1.94 12.15
N GLU A 124 17.77 1.90 13.11
CA GLU A 124 19.11 2.45 12.94
C GLU A 124 19.92 1.72 11.87
N HIS A 125 19.80 0.40 11.79
CA HIS A 125 20.51 -0.38 10.79
C HIS A 125 19.93 -0.14 9.39
N LEU A 126 18.60 -0.21 9.25
CA LEU A 126 17.95 -0.14 7.95
C LEU A 126 17.86 1.29 7.38
N ALA A 127 17.91 2.33 8.22
CA ALA A 127 17.96 3.71 7.76
C ALA A 127 19.20 4.04 6.91
N GLN A 128 20.25 3.22 7.00
CA GLN A 128 21.44 3.35 6.15
C GLN A 128 21.20 2.89 4.70
N PHE A 129 20.15 2.08 4.49
CA PHE A 129 19.89 1.40 3.22
C PHE A 129 18.56 1.82 2.58
N TYR A 130 17.59 2.21 3.40
CA TYR A 130 16.20 2.45 3.01
C TYR A 130 15.74 3.85 3.37
N GLU A 131 14.84 4.38 2.56
CA GLU A 131 13.95 5.45 3.00
C GLU A 131 12.86 4.84 3.89
N ILE A 132 12.93 5.09 5.20
CA ILE A 132 11.94 4.56 6.14
C ILE A 132 10.74 5.51 6.23
N VAL A 133 9.54 4.96 6.04
CA VAL A 133 8.26 5.66 6.15
C VAL A 133 7.35 4.92 7.11
N VAL A 134 6.84 5.60 8.14
CA VAL A 134 5.77 5.04 8.99
C VAL A 134 4.42 5.34 8.35
N TYR A 135 3.56 4.33 8.17
CA TYR A 135 2.24 4.47 7.57
C TYR A 135 1.16 3.75 8.37
N SER A 136 0.46 4.52 9.21
CA SER A 136 -0.52 4.02 10.18
C SER A 136 -1.94 4.53 9.90
N ASP A 137 -2.95 3.73 10.26
CA ASP A 137 -4.37 4.12 10.33
C ASP A 137 -4.74 4.81 11.64
N GLN A 138 -3.78 5.09 12.51
CA GLN A 138 -4.04 5.86 13.71
C GLN A 138 -4.10 7.35 13.39
N LEU A 139 -4.80 8.12 14.23
CA LEU A 139 -4.90 9.57 14.06
C LEU A 139 -3.53 10.23 14.25
N ASN A 140 -3.30 11.35 13.56
CA ASN A 140 -2.02 12.05 13.63
C ASN A 140 -1.61 12.44 15.07
N MET A 141 -2.61 12.81 15.88
CA MET A 141 -2.42 13.13 17.31
C MET A 141 -1.85 11.96 18.14
N TYR A 142 -1.91 10.73 17.63
CA TYR A 142 -1.28 9.56 18.22
C TYR A 142 0.04 9.22 17.52
N VAL A 143 0.04 9.20 16.17
CA VAL A 143 1.21 8.78 15.38
C VAL A 143 2.42 9.67 15.62
N ASP A 144 2.27 10.99 15.53
CA ASP A 144 3.39 11.93 15.67
C ASP A 144 4.11 11.84 17.02
N PRO A 145 3.43 11.98 18.17
CA PRO A 145 4.10 11.95 19.48
C PRO A 145 4.67 10.58 19.82
N VAL A 146 4.15 9.50 19.24
CA VAL A 146 4.67 8.15 19.45
C VAL A 146 5.90 7.91 18.58
N ALA A 147 5.84 8.25 17.30
CA ALA A 147 6.98 8.14 16.39
C ALA A 147 8.17 9.00 16.86
N GLU A 148 7.93 10.20 17.37
CA GLU A 148 8.98 11.08 17.91
C GLU A 148 9.69 10.48 19.13
N ARG A 149 8.96 9.78 20.00
CA ARG A 149 9.56 9.06 21.14
C ARG A 149 10.24 7.76 20.75
N LEU A 150 9.73 7.09 19.73
CA LEU A 150 10.25 5.84 19.22
C LEU A 150 11.59 6.04 18.49
N ASP A 151 11.73 7.15 17.77
CA ASP A 151 12.85 7.43 16.88
C ASP A 151 13.63 8.70 17.27
N PRO A 152 14.41 8.66 18.37
CA PRO A 152 15.21 9.80 18.81
C PRO A 152 16.37 10.12 17.86
N LYS A 153 16.72 9.20 16.95
CA LYS A 153 17.81 9.36 15.97
C LYS A 153 17.33 9.85 14.61
N HIS A 154 16.03 10.10 14.45
CA HIS A 154 15.43 10.58 13.21
C HIS A 154 15.72 9.67 11.99
N CYS A 155 15.68 8.35 12.21
CA CYS A 155 15.77 7.33 11.17
C CYS A 155 14.54 7.30 10.24
N ILE A 156 13.36 7.69 10.75
CA ILE A 156 12.10 7.74 10.00
C ILE A 156 12.02 9.06 9.23
N ARG A 157 11.98 8.99 7.90
CA ARG A 157 11.97 10.17 7.01
C ARG A 157 10.60 10.82 6.90
N TYR A 158 9.54 10.00 6.84
CA TYR A 158 8.16 10.47 6.72
C TYR A 158 7.20 9.68 7.60
N ARG A 159 6.13 10.34 8.03
CA ARG A 159 5.07 9.78 8.87
C ARG A 159 3.72 10.06 8.19
N LEU A 160 2.99 9.00 7.91
CA LEU A 160 1.66 9.01 7.34
C LEU A 160 0.69 8.43 8.36
N SER A 161 -0.37 9.18 8.64
CA SER A 161 -1.42 8.81 9.59
C SER A 161 -2.73 8.53 8.86
N ARG A 162 -3.84 8.32 9.60
CA ARG A 162 -5.15 7.94 9.05
C ARG A 162 -5.60 8.76 7.84
N GLY A 163 -5.35 10.07 7.81
CA GLY A 163 -5.75 10.93 6.69
C GLY A 163 -5.08 10.57 5.35
N ALA A 164 -3.98 9.82 5.38
CA ALA A 164 -3.32 9.31 4.18
C ALA A 164 -3.88 7.97 3.70
N THR A 165 -4.71 7.29 4.48
CA THR A 165 -5.28 5.98 4.13
C THR A 165 -6.54 6.11 3.27
N ARG A 166 -6.86 5.07 2.50
CA ARG A 166 -8.16 4.95 1.81
C ARG A 166 -9.15 4.20 2.70
N TYR A 167 -10.33 4.76 2.93
CA TYR A 167 -11.39 4.12 3.71
C TYR A 167 -12.37 3.40 2.78
N ILE A 168 -12.40 2.07 2.86
CA ILE A 168 -13.20 1.19 2.01
C ILE A 168 -13.94 0.21 2.93
N ASP A 169 -15.26 0.10 2.77
CA ASP A 169 -16.10 -0.89 3.45
C ASP A 169 -15.88 -0.96 4.97
N GLY A 170 -15.71 0.18 5.62
CA GLY A 170 -15.53 0.26 7.07
C GLY A 170 -14.08 0.12 7.55
N LYS A 171 -13.12 -0.09 6.65
CA LYS A 171 -11.71 -0.35 6.99
C LYS A 171 -10.76 0.63 6.29
N HIS A 172 -9.67 0.96 6.98
CA HIS A 172 -8.59 1.79 6.44
C HIS A 172 -7.52 0.91 5.77
N TYR A 173 -7.23 1.22 4.50
CA TYR A 173 -6.20 0.57 3.70
C TYR A 173 -5.07 1.54 3.38
N ARG A 174 -3.85 1.02 3.38
CA ARG A 174 -2.66 1.71 2.89
C ARG A 174 -2.61 1.52 1.39
N ASP A 175 -2.80 2.61 0.65
CA ASP A 175 -2.55 2.62 -0.79
C ASP A 175 -1.10 3.01 -1.06
N LEU A 176 -0.26 2.02 -1.36
CA LEU A 176 1.15 2.22 -1.65
C LEU A 176 1.38 2.91 -3.00
N SER A 177 0.40 2.85 -3.92
CA SER A 177 0.50 3.54 -5.22
C SER A 177 0.51 5.07 -5.08
N MET A 178 -0.04 5.58 -3.98
CA MET A 178 -0.12 7.02 -3.68
C MET A 178 1.17 7.56 -3.03
N LEU A 179 2.15 6.71 -2.72
CA LEU A 179 3.40 7.11 -2.08
C LEU A 179 4.33 7.91 -2.99
N ASN A 180 4.03 8.06 -4.29
CA ASN A 180 4.93 8.72 -5.24
C ASN A 180 6.33 8.06 -5.25
N ARG A 181 6.35 6.73 -5.23
CA ARG A 181 7.55 5.88 -5.27
C ARG A 181 7.35 4.79 -6.32
N ASP A 182 8.46 4.26 -6.83
CA ASP A 182 8.44 3.13 -7.77
C ASP A 182 7.92 1.86 -7.06
N PRO A 183 6.78 1.27 -7.47
CA PRO A 183 6.23 0.07 -6.83
C PRO A 183 7.19 -1.12 -6.82
N ALA A 184 8.13 -1.18 -7.75
CA ALA A 184 9.17 -2.23 -7.80
C ALA A 184 10.18 -2.12 -6.64
N LYS A 185 10.15 -1.02 -5.88
CA LYS A 185 11.10 -0.70 -4.80
C LYS A 185 10.44 -0.41 -3.44
N ILE A 186 9.15 -0.72 -3.30
CA ILE A 186 8.41 -0.54 -2.04
C ILE A 186 8.30 -1.88 -1.32
N LEU A 187 8.61 -1.91 -0.02
CA LEU A 187 8.28 -3.02 0.86
C LEU A 187 7.40 -2.51 2.00
N TYR A 188 6.29 -3.18 2.27
CA TYR A 188 5.40 -2.84 3.38
C TYR A 188 5.43 -3.93 4.45
N ILE A 189 5.96 -3.60 5.64
CA ILE A 189 6.04 -4.49 6.79
C ILE A 189 4.93 -4.13 7.78
N SER A 190 4.11 -5.12 8.11
CA SER A 190 3.07 -5.00 9.14
C SER A 190 2.70 -6.38 9.69
N GLY A 191 2.25 -6.41 10.95
CA GLY A 191 1.55 -7.55 11.54
C GLY A 191 0.30 -7.96 10.76
N HIS A 192 -0.30 -7.02 10.03
CA HIS A 192 -1.55 -7.17 9.27
C HIS A 192 -1.36 -6.79 7.80
N ALA A 193 -0.16 -6.99 7.24
CA ALA A 193 0.20 -6.44 5.93
C ALA A 193 -0.75 -6.86 4.80
N LEU A 194 -1.14 -8.13 4.75
CA LEU A 194 -2.02 -8.67 3.70
C LEU A 194 -3.47 -8.19 3.83
N GLU A 195 -3.88 -7.76 5.02
CA GLU A 195 -5.25 -7.33 5.29
C GLU A 195 -5.41 -5.81 5.26
N SER A 196 -4.32 -5.06 5.33
CA SER A 196 -4.30 -3.60 5.49
C SER A 196 -3.70 -2.85 4.29
N SER A 197 -3.23 -3.56 3.26
CA SER A 197 -2.64 -2.98 2.05
C SER A 197 -3.52 -3.21 0.83
N LEU A 198 -3.51 -2.28 -0.13
CA LEU A 198 -4.11 -2.47 -1.46
C LEU A 198 -3.18 -3.15 -2.47
N GLN A 199 -1.88 -3.27 -2.15
CA GLN A 199 -0.87 -3.91 -2.99
C GLN A 199 -0.22 -5.08 -2.22
N PRO A 200 -0.90 -6.24 -2.14
CA PRO A 200 -0.40 -7.40 -1.38
C PRO A 200 0.94 -7.93 -1.88
N GLU A 201 1.30 -7.71 -3.14
CA GLU A 201 2.56 -8.12 -3.75
C GLU A 201 3.79 -7.36 -3.20
N ASN A 202 3.57 -6.23 -2.53
CA ASN A 202 4.61 -5.46 -1.83
C ASN A 202 4.67 -5.77 -0.33
N CYS A 203 3.80 -6.64 0.17
CA CYS A 203 3.69 -6.93 1.60
C CYS A 203 4.75 -7.93 2.08
N VAL A 204 5.30 -7.61 3.24
CA VAL A 204 6.22 -8.44 4.03
C VAL A 204 5.52 -8.69 5.37
N PRO A 205 4.66 -9.71 5.47
CA PRO A 205 3.94 -9.98 6.71
C PRO A 205 4.92 -10.41 7.80
N VAL A 206 4.75 -9.84 8.99
CA VAL A 206 5.45 -10.24 10.22
C VAL A 206 4.44 -10.70 11.25
N LYS A 207 4.89 -11.39 12.30
CA LYS A 207 4.03 -11.71 13.44
C LYS A 207 3.54 -10.41 14.08
N ALA A 208 2.22 -10.26 14.22
CA ALA A 208 1.59 -9.21 15.02
C ALA A 208 2.08 -9.32 16.47
N TRP A 209 2.63 -8.24 17.00
CA TRP A 209 3.25 -8.21 18.33
C TRP A 209 2.28 -7.73 19.40
N GLN A 210 2.18 -8.49 20.48
CA GLN A 210 1.21 -8.28 21.57
C GLN A 210 1.90 -8.02 22.92
N GLY A 211 3.18 -7.66 22.90
CA GLY A 211 3.95 -7.34 24.10
C GLY A 211 4.90 -8.46 24.57
N GLU A 212 5.11 -9.50 23.76
CA GLU A 212 6.04 -10.59 24.10
C GLU A 212 7.48 -10.08 24.18
N ALA A 213 8.15 -10.37 25.30
CA ALA A 213 9.49 -9.85 25.59
C ALA A 213 10.62 -10.59 24.84
N ASP A 214 10.37 -11.82 24.42
CA ASP A 214 11.26 -12.70 23.66
C ASP A 214 11.04 -12.61 22.14
N ASP A 215 10.23 -11.65 21.67
CA ASP A 215 10.01 -11.43 20.24
C ASP A 215 11.32 -10.99 19.55
N THR A 216 11.67 -11.69 18.47
CA THR A 216 12.84 -11.39 17.63
C THR A 216 12.47 -11.06 16.19
N ALA A 217 11.18 -10.94 15.85
CA ALA A 217 10.73 -10.98 14.46
C ALA A 217 11.29 -9.83 13.61
N LEU A 218 11.45 -8.63 14.19
CA LEU A 218 12.10 -7.51 13.50
C LEU A 218 13.58 -7.80 13.24
N LEU A 219 14.30 -8.33 14.23
CA LEU A 219 15.72 -8.64 14.13
C LEU A 219 15.98 -9.76 13.11
N ASP A 220 15.13 -10.79 13.12
CA ASP A 220 15.23 -11.93 12.21
C ASP A 220 15.02 -11.54 10.75
N LEU A 221 14.31 -10.43 10.49
CA LEU A 221 14.04 -9.92 9.15
C LEU A 221 15.20 -9.07 8.58
N ILE A 222 16.08 -8.53 9.43
CA ILE A 222 17.19 -7.66 9.02
C ILE A 222 18.07 -8.30 7.93
N PRO A 223 18.54 -9.56 8.04
CA PRO A 223 19.42 -10.15 7.04
C PRO A 223 18.81 -10.20 5.64
N PHE A 224 17.50 -10.45 5.54
CA PHE A 224 16.78 -10.46 4.27
C PHE A 224 16.72 -9.05 3.66
N LEU A 225 16.34 -8.05 4.46
CA LEU A 225 16.23 -6.66 3.99
C LEU A 225 17.61 -6.12 3.59
N GLU A 226 18.65 -6.36 4.38
CA GLU A 226 20.01 -5.97 4.04
C GLU A 226 20.48 -6.63 2.73
N TYR A 227 20.15 -7.91 2.52
CA TYR A 227 20.46 -8.61 1.29
C TYR A 227 19.76 -7.96 0.08
N VAL A 228 18.47 -7.63 0.20
CA VAL A 228 17.70 -6.93 -0.84
C VAL A 228 18.34 -5.58 -1.18
N ALA A 229 18.68 -4.77 -0.17
CA ALA A 229 19.29 -3.46 -0.38
C ALA A 229 20.65 -3.53 -1.08
N LYS A 230 21.46 -4.55 -0.77
CA LYS A 230 22.78 -4.75 -1.39
C LYS A 230 22.71 -5.28 -2.81
N HIS A 231 21.80 -6.21 -3.10
CA HIS A 231 21.71 -6.87 -4.40
C HIS A 231 20.78 -6.15 -5.38
N ARG A 232 19.92 -5.25 -4.88
CA ARG A 232 19.07 -4.34 -5.67
C ARG A 232 18.34 -5.07 -6.81
N PRO A 233 17.44 -6.02 -6.49
CA PRO A 233 16.64 -6.68 -7.52
C PRO A 233 15.88 -5.63 -8.34
N ALA A 234 15.72 -5.87 -9.64
CA ALA A 234 15.01 -4.95 -10.53
C ALA A 234 13.54 -4.74 -10.09
N ASP A 235 12.91 -5.78 -9.55
CA ASP A 235 11.56 -5.72 -8.99
C ASP A 235 11.47 -6.59 -7.74
N ILE A 236 11.23 -5.95 -6.59
CA ILE A 236 11.13 -6.64 -5.30
C ILE A 236 9.95 -7.61 -5.23
N ARG A 237 8.88 -7.36 -5.98
CA ARG A 237 7.66 -8.18 -5.95
C ARG A 237 7.93 -9.60 -6.46
N THR A 238 8.86 -9.73 -7.41
CA THR A 238 9.31 -11.05 -7.90
C THR A 238 10.05 -11.85 -6.83
N VAL A 239 10.85 -11.16 -6.00
CA VAL A 239 11.54 -11.77 -4.86
C VAL A 239 10.52 -12.18 -3.83
N LEU A 240 9.62 -11.29 -3.42
CA LEU A 240 8.57 -11.56 -2.43
C LEU A 240 7.63 -12.70 -2.86
N ALA A 241 7.28 -12.77 -4.14
CA ALA A 241 6.51 -13.88 -4.71
C ALA A 241 7.18 -15.24 -4.44
N SER A 242 8.51 -15.32 -4.47
CA SER A 242 9.25 -16.56 -4.18
C SER A 242 9.18 -17.02 -2.71
N TYR A 243 8.70 -16.16 -1.80
CA TYR A 243 8.51 -16.44 -0.38
C TYR A 243 7.03 -16.57 0.02
N GLN A 244 6.09 -16.46 -0.92
CA GLN A 244 4.65 -16.53 -0.61
C GLN A 244 4.30 -17.79 0.20
N GLY A 245 3.52 -17.58 1.27
CA GLY A 245 3.09 -18.63 2.18
C GLY A 245 4.17 -19.14 3.14
N ARG A 246 5.34 -18.51 3.20
CA ARG A 246 6.44 -18.89 4.09
C ARG A 246 6.85 -17.73 5.01
N ASP A 247 7.48 -18.08 6.12
CA ASP A 247 8.17 -17.13 6.99
C ASP A 247 9.45 -16.66 6.28
N ILE A 248 9.47 -15.40 5.83
CA ILE A 248 10.55 -14.83 5.02
C ILE A 248 11.89 -14.91 5.74
N ALA A 249 11.92 -14.58 7.03
CA ALA A 249 13.15 -14.57 7.81
C ALA A 249 13.76 -15.98 7.92
N LYS A 250 12.94 -16.97 8.32
CA LYS A 250 13.40 -18.37 8.45
C LYS A 250 13.81 -18.95 7.10
N GLU A 251 12.99 -18.76 6.07
CA GLU A 251 13.27 -19.27 4.72
C GLU A 251 14.54 -18.63 4.14
N PHE A 252 14.78 -17.34 4.37
CA PHE A 252 15.99 -16.67 3.91
C PHE A 252 17.25 -17.24 4.56
N VAL A 253 17.22 -17.51 5.86
CA VAL A 253 18.33 -18.16 6.58
C VAL A 253 18.61 -19.55 6.00
N GLU A 254 17.58 -20.35 5.76
CA GLU A 254 17.75 -21.70 5.23
C GLU A 254 18.30 -21.69 3.79
N ARG A 255 17.73 -20.84 2.91
CA ARG A 255 18.24 -20.65 1.54
C ARG A 255 19.69 -20.18 1.52
N SER A 256 20.06 -19.28 2.44
CA SER A 256 21.43 -18.77 2.54
C SER A 256 22.41 -19.87 2.93
N LYS A 257 22.05 -20.73 3.90
CA LYS A 257 22.87 -21.89 4.30
C LYS A 257 23.01 -22.89 3.15
N GLU A 258 21.92 -23.21 2.47
CA GLU A 258 21.95 -24.14 1.34
C GLU A 258 22.83 -23.61 0.20
N HIS A 259 22.71 -22.32 -0.12
CA HIS A 259 23.54 -21.68 -1.13
C HIS A 259 25.03 -21.75 -0.75
N GLN A 260 25.38 -21.46 0.51
CA GLN A 260 26.76 -21.58 1.00
C GLN A 260 27.29 -23.01 0.90
N ARG A 261 26.48 -24.02 1.24
CA ARG A 261 26.85 -25.44 1.12
C ARG A 261 27.15 -25.83 -0.33
N ARG A 262 26.26 -25.49 -1.27
CA ARG A 262 26.44 -25.76 -2.71
C ARG A 262 27.72 -25.10 -3.25
N MET A 263 28.00 -23.87 -2.83
CA MET A 263 29.23 -23.15 -3.23
C MET A 263 30.50 -23.81 -2.67
N GLN A 264 30.44 -24.40 -1.47
CA GLN A 264 31.58 -25.15 -0.91
C GLN A 264 31.80 -26.48 -1.63
N GLU A 265 30.73 -27.22 -1.94
CA GLU A 265 30.79 -28.48 -2.69
C GLU A 265 31.40 -28.27 -4.09
N GLN A 266 30.97 -27.23 -4.82
CA GLN A 266 31.53 -26.88 -6.13
C GLN A 266 33.02 -26.51 -6.05
N LYS A 267 33.44 -25.77 -5.02
CA LYS A 267 34.86 -25.46 -4.79
C LYS A 267 35.69 -26.70 -4.49
N GLN A 268 35.15 -27.66 -3.75
CA GLN A 268 35.83 -28.92 -3.45
C GLN A 268 35.93 -29.82 -4.68
N GLN A 269 34.85 -29.95 -5.45
CA GLN A 269 34.87 -30.70 -6.72
C GLN A 269 35.85 -30.07 -7.71
N GLY A 270 35.83 -28.75 -7.89
CA GLY A 270 36.79 -28.04 -8.76
C GLY A 270 38.26 -28.17 -8.32
N ARG A 271 38.52 -28.43 -7.03
CA ARG A 271 39.87 -28.77 -6.54
C ARG A 271 40.24 -30.22 -6.84
N LEU A 272 39.27 -31.14 -6.83
CA LEU A 272 39.48 -32.56 -7.13
C LEU A 272 39.86 -32.77 -8.61
N TRP A 273 39.23 -32.05 -9.53
CA TRP A 273 39.51 -32.14 -10.98
C TRP A 273 40.82 -31.47 -11.43
N ARG A 274 41.53 -30.77 -10.53
CA ARG A 274 42.82 -30.10 -10.82
C ARG A 274 44.04 -30.90 -10.34
N ARG A 275 43.83 -32.10 -9.80
CA ARG A 275 44.89 -33.07 -9.47
C ARG A 275 44.90 -34.18 -10.52
#